data_AF-A0A545TAJ3-F1
#
_entry.id   AF-A0A545TAJ3-F1
#
_cell.length_a   1.000
_cell.length_b   1.000
_cell.length_c   1.000
_cell.angle_alpha   90.00
_cell.angle_beta   90.00
_cell.angle_gamma   90.00
#
_symmetry.space_group_name_H-M   'P 1'
#
loop_
_entity.id
_entity.type
_entity.pdbx_description
1 polymer ?
#
loop_
_entity_poly.entity_id
_entity_poly.type
_entity_poly.pdbx_seq_one_letter_code
_entity_poly.pdbx_strand_id
1 'polypeptide(L)'
;MSNNPYETPRSEVGRSGTMTGDQRLTPGSLFKLLFIGFLFGLGPLLLANGIYDLVTGGESMVSLNESTLSGTSGFIGTLVFIPIMALIFSGITWVFVSIGTWVYSLFWRLNLQFKE
;
A
#
# COMPACT_ATOMS: atom_id res chain seq x y z
N MET A 1 40.06 -20.22 -47.44
CA MET A 1 40.02 -19.01 -46.58
C MET A 1 39.36 -17.87 -47.35
N SER A 2 38.22 -17.39 -46.89
CA SER A 2 37.65 -16.10 -47.30
C SER A 2 36.98 -15.52 -46.06
N ASN A 3 37.71 -14.64 -45.36
CA ASN A 3 37.25 -13.94 -44.16
C ASN A 3 36.20 -12.92 -44.56
N ASN A 4 34.97 -13.10 -44.10
CA ASN A 4 33.93 -12.08 -44.18
C ASN A 4 34.09 -11.13 -42.97
N PRO A 5 34.39 -9.83 -43.16
CA PRO A 5 34.68 -8.90 -42.07
C PRO A 5 33.45 -8.39 -41.29
N TYR A 6 32.26 -8.97 -41.51
CA TYR A 6 31.01 -8.55 -40.85
C TYR A 6 30.44 -9.54 -39.82
N GLU A 7 31.16 -10.61 -39.49
CA GLU A 7 30.78 -11.46 -38.34
C GLU A 7 31.25 -10.82 -37.03
N THR A 8 30.39 -9.97 -36.45
CA THR A 8 30.53 -9.61 -35.04
C THR A 8 30.30 -10.88 -34.19
N PRO A 9 31.20 -11.24 -33.25
CA PRO A 9 30.88 -12.27 -32.28
C PRO A 9 29.69 -11.78 -31.45
N ARG A 10 28.55 -12.49 -31.54
CA ARG A 10 27.45 -12.35 -30.58
C ARG A 10 27.96 -12.80 -29.21
N SER A 11 28.67 -11.90 -28.54
CA SER A 11 28.87 -11.93 -27.11
C SER A 11 27.52 -11.72 -26.46
N GLU A 12 27.17 -12.69 -25.60
CA GLU A 12 26.33 -12.50 -24.42
C GLU A 12 25.17 -11.53 -24.60
N VAL A 13 24.12 -11.99 -25.30
CA VAL A 13 22.78 -11.57 -24.91
C VAL A 13 22.55 -12.18 -23.53
N GLY A 14 23.03 -11.48 -22.52
CA GLY A 14 22.57 -11.61 -21.15
C GLY A 14 21.06 -11.72 -21.24
N ARG A 15 20.55 -12.88 -20.83
CA ARG A 15 19.13 -13.14 -20.73
C ARG A 15 18.56 -12.08 -19.82
N SER A 16 18.14 -10.97 -20.43
CA SER A 16 17.29 -9.95 -19.85
C SER A 16 16.13 -10.73 -19.27
N GLY A 17 16.13 -10.84 -17.94
CA GLY A 17 15.14 -11.58 -17.19
C GLY A 17 13.78 -11.23 -17.75
N THR A 18 13.13 -12.23 -18.32
CA THR A 18 11.71 -12.21 -18.58
C THR A 18 11.04 -11.86 -17.26
N MET A 19 10.69 -10.59 -17.06
CA MET A 19 9.64 -10.21 -16.11
C MET A 19 8.30 -10.64 -16.73
N THR A 20 8.18 -11.93 -17.03
CA THR A 20 6.92 -12.62 -17.20
C THR A 20 6.31 -12.70 -15.82
N GLY A 21 5.36 -11.82 -15.59
CA GLY A 21 4.39 -11.96 -14.54
C GLY A 21 3.22 -11.09 -14.90
N ASP A 22 2.25 -11.65 -15.63
CA ASP A 22 0.85 -11.24 -15.47
C ASP A 22 0.46 -11.47 -14.00
N GLN A 23 1.01 -10.67 -13.10
CA GLN A 23 0.66 -10.70 -11.70
C GLN A 23 -0.69 -10.01 -11.60
N ARG A 24 -1.74 -10.77 -11.94
CA ARG A 24 -3.11 -10.40 -11.61
C ARG A 24 -3.14 -10.12 -10.12
N LEU A 25 -3.27 -8.84 -9.77
CA LEU A 25 -3.36 -8.39 -8.39
C LEU A 25 -4.60 -9.03 -7.76
N THR A 26 -4.39 -10.10 -7.01
CA THR A 26 -5.45 -10.74 -6.25
C THR A 26 -6.00 -9.74 -5.23
N PRO A 27 -7.33 -9.68 -4.99
CA PRO A 27 -7.93 -8.74 -4.04
C PRO A 27 -7.29 -8.79 -2.64
N GLY A 28 -6.87 -9.97 -2.18
CA GLY A 28 -6.15 -10.13 -0.92
C GLY A 28 -4.72 -9.58 -0.91
N SER A 29 -4.04 -9.54 -2.07
CA SER A 29 -2.72 -8.92 -2.21
C SER A 29 -2.83 -7.39 -2.15
N LEU A 30 -3.86 -6.84 -2.79
CA LEU A 30 -4.17 -5.41 -2.74
C LEU A 30 -4.44 -4.94 -1.30
N PHE A 31 -5.21 -5.70 -0.52
CA PHE A 31 -5.46 -5.36 0.89
C PHE A 31 -4.16 -5.34 1.71
N LYS A 32 -3.27 -6.33 1.54
CA LYS A 32 -1.97 -6.38 2.23
C LYS A 32 -1.10 -5.17 1.85
N LEU A 33 -1.10 -4.79 0.58
CA LEU A 33 -0.37 -3.62 0.09
C LEU A 33 -0.93 -2.31 0.66
N LEU A 34 -2.25 -2.16 0.71
CA LEU A 34 -2.89 -1.01 1.35
C LEU A 34 -2.57 -0.97 2.84
N PHE A 35 -2.67 -2.11 3.53
CA PHE A 35 -2.37 -2.18 4.95
C PHE A 35 -0.92 -1.79 5.25
N ILE A 36 0.05 -2.33 4.50
CA ILE A 36 1.47 -1.96 4.70
C ILE A 36 1.71 -0.48 4.35
N GLY A 37 1.05 0.02 3.31
CA GLY A 37 1.14 1.43 2.90
C GLY A 37 0.58 2.37 3.96
N PHE A 38 -0.59 2.07 4.53
CA PHE A 38 -1.15 2.86 5.63
C PHE A 38 -0.38 2.71 6.94
N LEU A 39 0.14 1.52 7.23
CA LEU A 39 0.95 1.29 8.43
C LEU A 39 2.24 2.12 8.40
N PHE A 40 2.95 2.16 7.27
CA PHE A 40 4.18 2.94 7.12
C PHE A 40 3.93 4.42 6.76
N GLY A 41 2.81 4.76 6.15
CA GLY A 41 2.44 6.14 5.83
C GLY A 41 1.89 6.88 7.05
N LEU A 42 0.90 6.30 7.73
CA LEU A 42 0.28 6.91 8.91
C LEU A 42 1.05 6.60 10.21
N GLY A 43 1.76 5.47 10.28
CA GLY A 43 2.47 5.05 11.50
C GLY A 43 3.44 6.10 12.04
N PRO A 44 4.41 6.60 11.24
CA PRO A 44 5.34 7.64 11.70
C PRO A 44 4.64 8.94 12.11
N LEU A 45 3.54 9.30 11.44
CA LEU A 45 2.79 10.52 11.73
C LEU A 45 2.00 10.41 13.05
N LEU A 46 1.31 9.29 13.26
CA LEU A 46 0.65 8.96 14.54
C LEU A 46 1.67 8.81 15.68
N LEU A 47 2.83 8.21 15.40
CA LEU A 47 3.91 8.08 16.38
C LEU A 47 4.48 9.45 16.77
N ALA A 48 4.69 10.35 15.80
CA ALA A 48 5.10 11.72 16.07
C ALA A 48 4.08 12.48 16.93
N ASN A 49 2.78 12.29 16.67
CA ASN A 49 1.71 12.85 17.51
C ASN A 49 1.74 12.29 18.94
N GLY A 50 1.97 10.99 19.11
CA GLY A 50 2.11 10.38 20.44
C GLY A 50 3.35 10.89 21.19
N ILE A 51 4.47 11.10 20.50
CA ILE A 51 5.68 11.68 21.09
C ILE A 51 5.43 13.14 21.47
N TYR A 52 4.74 13.90 20.61
CA TYR A 52 4.37 15.28 20.89
C TYR A 52 3.53 15.39 22.16
N ASP A 53 2.51 14.54 22.31
CA ASP A 53 1.68 14.45 23.51
C ASP A 53 2.50 14.15 24.77
N LEU A 54 3.44 13.19 24.68
CA LEU A 54 4.35 12.84 25.77
C LEU A 54 5.24 14.03 26.21
N VAL A 55 5.70 14.85 25.26
CA VAL A 55 6.61 15.98 25.52
C VAL A 55 5.87 17.23 26.00
N THR A 56 4.65 17.46 25.54
CA THR A 56 3.86 18.66 25.88
C THR A 56 2.87 18.46 27.02
N GLY A 57 2.69 17.22 27.51
CA GLY A 57 1.68 16.91 28.53
C GLY A 57 0.27 17.18 28.01
N GLY A 58 0.06 16.95 26.71
CA GLY A 58 -1.20 17.22 26.04
C GLY A 58 -2.36 16.45 26.68
N GLU A 59 -3.56 17.03 26.59
CA GLU A 59 -4.78 16.30 26.89
C GLU A 59 -5.06 15.36 25.72
N SER A 60 -4.65 14.10 25.85
CA SER A 60 -4.87 13.07 24.85
C SER A 60 -6.31 13.02 24.35
N MET A 61 -6.48 12.82 23.04
CA MET A 61 -7.75 12.63 22.33
C MET A 61 -8.56 11.37 22.78
N VAL A 62 -8.07 10.60 23.75
CA VAL A 62 -8.70 9.36 24.24
C VAL A 62 -9.04 9.51 25.72
N SER A 63 -10.21 10.08 26.00
CA SER A 63 -10.80 10.10 27.34
C SER A 63 -11.53 8.77 27.59
N LEU A 64 -10.91 7.88 28.36
CA LEU A 64 -11.63 6.74 28.93
C LEU A 64 -12.17 7.18 30.29
N ASN A 65 -13.48 7.44 30.34
CA ASN A 65 -14.26 7.59 31.57
C ASN A 65 -13.77 8.74 32.49
N GLU A 66 -13.80 9.98 31.99
CA GLU A 66 -13.54 11.23 32.75
C GLU A 66 -12.08 11.42 33.21
N SER A 67 -11.19 10.45 32.96
CA SER A 67 -9.76 10.57 33.22
C SER A 67 -9.01 10.84 31.91
N THR A 68 -8.46 12.04 31.76
CA THR A 68 -7.57 12.39 30.66
C THR A 68 -6.33 11.51 30.76
N LEU A 69 -6.21 10.50 29.90
CA LEU A 69 -5.04 9.63 29.81
C LEU A 69 -3.90 10.42 29.15
N SER A 70 -3.29 11.35 29.88
CA SER A 70 -2.20 12.21 29.40
C SER A 70 -0.83 11.55 29.58
N GLY A 71 0.08 11.82 28.65
CA GLY A 71 1.49 11.41 28.74
C GLY A 71 1.71 9.94 28.36
N THR A 72 2.31 9.15 29.26
CA THR A 72 2.73 7.77 28.94
C THR A 72 1.56 6.85 28.58
N SER A 73 0.38 7.05 29.17
CA SER A 73 -0.83 6.28 28.86
C SER A 73 -1.43 6.67 27.49
N GLY A 74 -1.38 7.96 27.12
CA GLY A 74 -1.73 8.45 25.79
C GLY A 74 -0.80 7.90 24.70
N PHE A 75 0.51 7.83 24.98
CA PHE A 75 1.49 7.23 24.09
C PHE A 75 1.24 5.73 23.85
N ILE A 76 1.01 4.95 24.91
CA ILE A 76 0.68 3.52 24.81
C ILE A 76 -0.63 3.32 24.03
N GLY A 77 -1.64 4.16 24.31
CA GLY A 77 -2.89 4.18 23.55
C GLY A 77 -2.63 4.37 22.06
N THR A 78 -1.82 5.37 21.70
CA THR A 78 -1.45 5.68 20.32
C THR A 78 -0.72 4.52 19.63
N LEU A 79 0.20 3.84 20.33
CA LEU A 79 0.93 2.70 19.78
C LEU A 79 0.01 1.53 19.39
N VAL A 80 -1.00 1.24 20.23
CA VAL A 80 -2.02 0.22 19.94
C VAL A 80 -2.99 0.71 18.87
N PHE A 81 -3.24 2.02 18.81
CA PHE A 81 -4.17 2.62 17.86
C PHE A 81 -3.64 2.63 16.42
N ILE A 82 -2.33 2.70 16.22
CA ILE A 82 -1.68 2.69 14.88
C ILE A 82 -2.12 1.49 14.02
N PRO A 83 -1.93 0.22 14.44
CA PRO A 83 -2.33 -0.92 13.62
C PRO A 83 -3.85 -1.02 13.45
N ILE A 84 -4.64 -0.59 14.45
CA ILE A 84 -6.10 -0.57 14.38
C ILE A 84 -6.55 0.42 13.30
N MET A 85 -6.04 1.65 13.33
CA MET A 85 -6.36 2.67 12.33
C MET A 85 -5.88 2.25 10.94
N ALA A 86 -4.66 1.72 10.81
CA ALA A 86 -4.17 1.20 9.53
C ALA A 86 -5.09 0.11 8.95
N LEU A 87 -5.64 -0.77 9.79
CA LEU A 87 -6.56 -1.83 9.38
C LEU A 87 -7.93 -1.29 8.97
N ILE A 88 -8.46 -0.29 9.68
CA ILE A 88 -9.73 0.35 9.34
C ILE A 88 -9.59 1.09 8.00
N PHE A 89 -8.56 1.92 7.85
CA PHE A 89 -8.33 2.68 6.61
C PHE A 89 -8.03 1.77 5.42
N SER A 90 -7.23 0.71 5.61
CA SER A 90 -6.99 -0.26 4.54
C SER A 90 -8.26 -0.98 4.14
N GLY A 91 -9.11 -1.37 5.11
CA GLY A 91 -10.41 -2.02 4.86
C GLY A 91 -11.36 -1.12 4.07
N ILE A 92 -11.57 0.12 4.53
CA ILE A 92 -12.43 1.09 3.86
C ILE A 92 -11.93 1.34 2.43
N THR A 93 -10.64 1.65 2.28
CA THR A 93 -10.05 1.93 0.96
C THR A 93 -10.13 0.71 0.04
N TRP A 94 -9.92 -0.50 0.56
CA TRP A 94 -10.07 -1.74 -0.20
C TRP A 94 -11.51 -1.96 -0.70
N VAL A 95 -12.52 -1.66 0.12
CA VAL A 95 -13.92 -1.71 -0.29
C VAL A 95 -14.19 -0.71 -1.41
N PHE A 96 -13.76 0.55 -1.27
CA PHE A 96 -13.92 1.56 -2.31
C PHE A 96 -13.24 1.18 -3.61
N VAL A 97 -12.00 0.67 -3.56
CA VAL A 97 -11.27 0.24 -4.75
C VAL A 97 -11.97 -0.95 -5.41
N SER A 98 -12.45 -1.92 -4.61
CA SER A 98 -13.18 -3.09 -5.12
C SER A 98 -14.49 -2.70 -5.81
N ILE A 99 -15.24 -1.77 -5.21
CA ILE A 99 -16.47 -1.23 -5.81
C ILE A 99 -16.13 -0.44 -7.07
N GLY A 100 -15.14 0.44 -7.03
CA GLY A 100 -14.72 1.25 -8.18
C GLY A 100 -14.26 0.41 -9.37
N THR A 101 -13.51 -0.66 -9.12
CA THR A 101 -13.12 -1.61 -10.18
C THR A 101 -14.30 -2.41 -10.71
N TRP A 102 -15.23 -2.81 -9.85
CA TRP A 102 -16.47 -3.47 -10.28
C TRP A 102 -17.32 -2.55 -11.17
N VAL A 103 -17.53 -1.31 -10.75
CA VAL A 103 -18.25 -0.29 -11.53
C VAL A 103 -17.53 0.00 -12.86
N TYR A 104 -16.21 0.18 -12.83
CA TYR A 104 -15.41 0.38 -14.05
C TYR A 104 -15.56 -0.78 -15.04
N SER A 105 -15.59 -2.02 -14.55
CA SER A 105 -15.80 -3.21 -15.38
C SER A 105 -17.19 -3.27 -16.03
N LEU A 106 -18.20 -2.66 -15.39
CA LEU A 106 -19.57 -2.62 -15.89
C LEU A 106 -19.72 -1.61 -17.04
N PHE A 107 -19.06 -0.46 -16.93
CA PHE A 107 -19.08 0.58 -17.96
C PHE A 107 -18.14 0.28 -19.14
N TRP A 108 -17.07 -0.48 -18.91
CA TRP A 108 -16.04 -0.79 -19.91
C TRP A 108 -16.15 -2.23 -20.42
N ARG A 109 -17.36 -2.75 -20.67
CA ARG A 109 -17.49 -3.95 -21.52
C ARG A 109 -17.07 -3.57 -22.94
N LEU A 110 -15.83 -3.93 -23.30
CA LEU A 110 -15.23 -3.75 -24.61
C LEU A 110 -16.18 -4.25 -25.72
N ASN A 111 -16.65 -3.33 -26.55
CA ASN A 111 -17.10 -3.62 -27.92
C ASN A 111 -15.84 -3.91 -28.75
N LEU A 112 -15.27 -5.11 -28.61
CA LEU A 112 -14.22 -5.61 -29.50
C LEU A 112 -14.86 -6.00 -30.83
N GLN A 113 -15.05 -5.02 -31.70
CA GLN A 113 -15.25 -5.26 -33.12
C GLN A 113 -13.90 -5.68 -33.71
N PHE A 114 -13.75 -6.99 -33.96
CA PHE A 114 -12.65 -7.48 -34.79
C PHE A 114 -12.92 -7.03 -36.23
N LYS A 115 -11.95 -6.34 -36.83
CA LYS A 115 -11.96 -5.94 -38.23
C LYS A 115 -11.49 -7.15 -39.06
N GLU A 116 -12.34 -7.62 -39.99
CA GLU A 116 -11.98 -8.59 -41.04
C GLU A 116 -10.85 -8.07 -41.93
#